data_AF-A0A962KBM6-F1
#
_entry.id   AF-A0A962KBM6-F1
#
_cell.length_a   1.000
_cell.length_b   1.000
_cell.length_c   1.000
_cell.angle_alpha   90.00
_cell.angle_beta   90.00
_cell.angle_gamma   90.00
#
_symmetry.space_group_name_H-M   'P 1'
#
loop_
_entity.id
_entity.type
_entity.pdbx_description
1 polymer ?
#
loop_
_entity_poly.entity_id
_entity_poly.type
_entity_poly.pdbx_seq_one_letter_code
_entity_poly.pdbx_strand_id
1 'polypeptide(L)' 'RFTKDYTWAHLDIAGTAWLSGAQKGATGRPVPLLLEYLNSRVAR' A
#
# COMPACT_ATOMS: atom_id res chain seq x y z
N ARG A 1 -15.85 -0.80 15.18
CA ARG A 1 -15.04 -1.96 14.69
C ARG A 1 -15.84 -2.60 13.56
N PHE A 2 -15.34 -2.57 12.31
CA PHE A 2 -16.21 -2.61 11.11
C PHE A 2 -15.92 -3.74 10.12
N THR A 3 -14.81 -4.47 10.27
CA THR A 3 -14.31 -5.39 9.22
C THR A 3 -14.34 -6.86 9.67
N LYS A 4 -15.29 -7.23 10.53
CA LYS A 4 -15.35 -8.57 11.14
C LYS A 4 -15.65 -9.69 10.14
N ASP A 5 -16.41 -9.39 9.09
CA ASP A 5 -16.92 -10.41 8.15
C ASP A 5 -15.96 -10.67 6.98
N TYR A 6 -14.79 -10.02 6.96
CA TYR A 6 -13.86 -10.06 5.83
C TYR A 6 -12.42 -10.32 6.28
N THR A 7 -11.68 -11.06 5.46
CA THR A 7 -10.21 -11.11 5.58
C THR A 7 -9.66 -9.75 5.16
N TRP A 8 -9.33 -8.91 6.15
CA TRP A 8 -9.04 -7.51 5.95
C TRP A 8 -7.70 -7.10 6.56
N ALA A 9 -7.00 -6.18 5.89
CA ALA A 9 -5.80 -5.53 6.37
C ALA A 9 -5.88 -4.01 6.11
N HIS A 10 -5.31 -3.23 7.02
CA HIS A 10 -5.11 -1.78 6.85
C HIS A 10 -3.64 -1.50 6.61
N LEU A 11 -3.36 -0.67 5.60
CA LEU A 11 -2.04 -0.17 5.33
C LEU A 11 -2.04 1.35 5.48
N ASP A 12 -1.45 1.84 6.56
CA ASP A 12 -1.21 3.26 6.76
C ASP A 12 0.02 3.68 5.94
N ILE A 13 -0.17 4.60 4.99
CA ILE A 13 0.86 5.04 4.05
C ILE A 13 1.34 6.47 4.29
N ALA A 14 0.91 7.12 5.38
CA ALA A 14 1.22 8.53 5.63
C ALA A 14 2.73 8.85 5.56
N GLY A 15 3.58 7.94 6.04
CA GLY A 15 5.03 8.13 5.99
C GLY A 15 5.71 7.71 4.69
N THR A 16 5.04 6.93 3.83
CA THR A 16 5.67 6.34 2.62
C THR A 16 5.16 6.94 1.33
N ALA A 17 3.99 7.59 1.34
CA ALA A 17 3.32 8.08 0.15
C ALA A 17 3.97 9.33 -0.47
N TRP A 18 4.71 10.13 0.31
CA TRP A 18 5.39 11.34 -0.19
C TRP A 18 6.72 11.60 0.53
N LEU A 19 7.57 12.39 -0.13
CA LEU A 19 8.80 12.94 0.43
C LEU A 19 8.57 14.39 0.87
N SER A 20 9.29 14.80 1.92
CA SER A 20 9.31 16.16 2.45
C SER A 20 10.57 16.91 2.02
N GLY A 21 10.63 18.22 2.28
CA GLY A 21 11.82 19.05 2.01
C GLY A 21 12.00 19.39 0.53
N ALA A 22 13.26 19.61 0.11
CA ALA A 22 13.59 20.07 -1.24
C ALA A 22 13.18 19.08 -2.35
N GLN A 23 13.09 17.79 -2.02
CA GLN A 23 12.63 16.72 -2.93
C GLN A 23 11.15 16.39 -2.71
N LYS A 24 10.31 17.39 -2.44
CA LYS A 24 8.87 17.18 -2.23
C LYS A 24 8.24 16.53 -3.46
N GLY A 25 7.58 15.40 -3.25
CA GLY A 25 6.93 14.67 -4.33
C GLY A 25 6.24 13.39 -3.84
N ALA A 26 5.31 12.89 -4.64
CA ALA A 26 4.70 11.58 -4.41
C ALA A 26 5.68 10.46 -4.76
N THR A 27 5.71 9.39 -3.96
CA THR A 27 6.62 8.24 -4.18
C THR A 27 5.99 7.13 -5.03
N GLY A 28 4.67 7.14 -5.20
CA GLY A 28 3.93 6.04 -5.82
C GLY A 28 3.78 4.79 -4.94
N ARG A 29 4.26 4.82 -3.69
CA ARG A 29 4.03 3.72 -2.74
C ARG A 29 2.59 3.80 -2.22
N PRO A 30 1.86 2.66 -2.10
CA PRO A 30 2.36 1.28 -2.11
C PRO A 30 2.09 0.52 -3.42
N VAL A 31 1.99 1.18 -4.59
CA VAL A 31 1.64 0.52 -5.86
C VAL A 31 2.48 -0.74 -6.16
N PRO A 32 3.82 -0.75 -6.01
CA PRO A 32 4.61 -1.95 -6.25
C PRO A 32 4.27 -3.12 -5.30
N LEU A 33 3.96 -2.82 -4.03
CA LEU A 33 3.57 -3.84 -3.05
C LEU A 33 2.23 -4.48 -3.41
N LEU A 34 1.25 -3.66 -3.82
CA LEU A 34 -0.07 -4.16 -4.20
C LEU A 34 0.00 -4.98 -5.50
N LEU A 35 0.82 -4.58 -6.47
CA LEU A 35 1.05 -5.36 -7.69
C LEU A 35 1.67 -6.72 -7.38
N GLU A 36 2.71 -6.74 -6.53
CA GLU A 36 3.33 -8.00 -6.11
C GLU A 36 2.35 -8.89 -5.34
N TYR A 37 1.54 -8.30 -4.46
CA TYR A 37 0.48 -9.05 -3.78
C TYR A 37 -0.49 -9.69 -4.78
N LEU A 38 -0.99 -8.95 -5.77
CA LEU A 38 -1.89 -9.49 -6.78
C LEU A 38 -1.21 -10.58 -7.63
N ASN A 39 0.04 -10.35 -8.06
CA ASN A 39 0.82 -11.32 -8.82
C ASN A 39 0.99 -12.64 -8.05
N SER A 40 1.37 -12.56 -6.77
CA SER A 40 1.50 -13.72 -5.88
C SER A 40 0.19 -14.48 -5.62
N ARG A 41 -0.96 -13.82 -5.85
CA ARG A 41 -2.30 -14.42 -5.70
C ARG A 41 -2.78 -15.11 -6.97
N VAL A 42 -2.29 -14.70 -8.14
CA VAL A 42 -2.60 -15.34 -9.43
C VAL A 42 -1.60 -16.45 -9.77
N ALA A 43 -0.34 -16.33 -9.34
CA ALA A 43 0.69 -17.34 -9.57
C ALA A 43 0.56 -18.61 -8.69
N ARG A 44 -0.46 -18.66 -7.82
CA ARG A 44 -0.84 -19.84 -7.03
C ARG A 44 -1.94 -20.61 -7.73
#